data_AF-A0A916HXT2-F1
#
_entry.id   AF-A0A916HXT2-F1
#
_cell.length_a   1.000
_cell.length_b   1.000
_cell.length_c   1.000
_cell.angle_alpha   90.00
_cell.angle_beta   90.00
_cell.angle_gamma   90.00
#
_symmetry.space_group_name_H-M   'P 1'
#
loop_
_entity.id
_entity.type
_entity.pdbx_description
1 polymer ?
#
loop_
_entity_poly.entity_id
_entity_poly.type
_entity_poly.pdbx_seq_one_letter_code
_entity_poly.pdbx_strand_id
1 'polypeptide(L)'
;MTESCCCTPEAGNTVCDLPLPTIQRPARVANICSACGQTGKAVQGQTVKALLAVSLREVHEGDYLFCRTRACPVVYFTSDGAQTFTTEQVRERVYQKEPIVDDVLVCYCFRHAVGEIRLMPQPNRATLLDDIDAGIQAGQCACDLRNPQGSCCLGNMRELMQRLQQTETAITH
;
A
#
# COMPACT_ATOMS: atom_id res chain seq x y z
N MET A 1 -30.06 69.21 -26.78
CA MET A 1 -30.99 68.31 -26.09
C MET A 1 -30.26 67.80 -24.87
N THR A 2 -30.68 68.26 -23.70
CA THR A 2 -30.12 67.95 -22.38
C THR A 2 -30.65 66.60 -21.93
N GLU A 3 -29.82 65.56 -21.96
CA GLU A 3 -30.16 64.28 -21.34
C GLU A 3 -29.81 64.32 -19.86
N SER A 4 -30.88 64.44 -19.08
CA SER A 4 -30.93 64.36 -17.63
C SER A 4 -30.55 62.96 -17.18
N CYS A 5 -29.42 62.83 -16.48
CA CYS A 5 -29.05 61.61 -15.78
C CYS A 5 -29.83 61.56 -14.46
N CYS A 6 -30.90 60.76 -14.41
CA CYS A 6 -31.65 60.49 -13.19
C CYS A 6 -31.06 59.25 -12.49
N CYS A 7 -30.22 59.46 -11.48
CA CYS A 7 -29.83 58.41 -10.55
C CYS A 7 -30.86 58.30 -9.41
N THR A 8 -31.31 57.09 -9.09
CA THR A 8 -31.89 56.75 -7.78
C THR A 8 -30.83 56.04 -6.93
N PRO A 9 -30.67 56.38 -5.63
CA PRO A 9 -29.68 55.75 -4.77
C PRO A 9 -30.35 54.83 -3.74
N GLU A 10 -30.74 53.61 -4.11
CA GLU A 10 -31.21 52.63 -3.11
C GLU A 10 -30.80 51.21 -3.49
N ALA A 11 -29.61 50.80 -3.04
CA ALA A 11 -29.27 49.39 -2.80
C ALA A 11 -27.99 49.30 -1.96
N GLY A 12 -28.10 49.69 -0.69
CA GLY A 12 -26.99 49.62 0.26
C GLY A 12 -27.46 49.15 1.62
N ASN A 13 -28.08 47.96 1.73
CA ASN A 13 -28.17 47.30 3.04
C ASN A 13 -28.42 45.79 3.06
N THR A 14 -28.03 45.03 2.04
CA THR A 14 -28.00 43.56 2.15
C THR A 14 -26.58 43.11 2.42
N VAL A 15 -26.26 42.93 3.70
CA VAL A 15 -25.11 42.12 4.12
C VAL A 15 -25.45 40.69 3.72
N CYS A 16 -24.81 40.19 2.66
CA CYS A 16 -24.80 38.78 2.36
C CYS A 16 -23.95 38.09 3.42
N ASP A 17 -24.57 37.58 4.48
CA ASP A 17 -23.93 36.61 5.37
C ASP A 17 -23.69 35.33 4.57
N LEU A 18 -22.52 35.26 3.94
CA LEU A 18 -21.98 34.02 3.43
C LEU A 18 -21.55 33.18 4.63
N PRO A 19 -22.05 31.95 4.81
CA PRO A 19 -21.60 31.08 5.88
C PRO A 19 -20.10 30.88 5.74
N LEU A 20 -19.36 31.21 6.81
CA LEU A 20 -17.92 30.99 6.89
C LEU A 20 -17.64 29.53 6.53
N PRO A 21 -16.81 29.24 5.52
CA PRO A 21 -16.40 27.88 5.26
C PRO A 21 -15.69 27.41 6.52
N THR A 22 -16.21 26.33 7.10
CA THR A 22 -15.53 25.65 8.21
C THR A 22 -14.27 25.06 7.60
N ILE A 23 -13.16 25.78 7.64
CA ILE A 23 -11.86 25.26 7.22
C ILE A 23 -11.48 24.22 8.28
N GLN A 24 -11.95 22.99 8.06
CA GLN A 24 -11.47 21.84 8.81
C GLN A 24 -9.96 21.75 8.54
N ARG A 25 -9.16 21.87 9.60
CA ARG A 25 -7.73 21.59 9.53
C ARG A 25 -7.57 20.19 8.93
N PRO A 26 -6.76 20.00 7.87
CA PRO A 26 -6.49 18.66 7.39
C PRO A 26 -6.04 17.82 8.58
N ALA A 27 -6.64 16.65 8.73
CA ALA A 27 -6.26 15.69 9.75
C ALA A 27 -4.74 15.50 9.69
N ARG A 28 -4.07 15.41 10.84
CA ARG A 28 -2.64 15.13 10.89
C ARG A 28 -2.39 13.88 10.04
N VAL A 29 -1.46 13.99 9.09
CA VAL A 29 -0.93 12.86 8.32
C VAL A 29 -0.33 11.87 9.32
N ALA A 30 -1.14 10.93 9.76
CA ALA A 30 -0.78 9.86 10.64
C ALA A 30 -0.26 8.72 9.75
N ASN A 31 1.04 8.74 9.49
CA ASN A 31 1.72 7.62 8.83
C ASN A 31 1.78 6.36 9.73
N ILE A 32 0.98 6.29 10.78
CA ILE A 32 1.01 5.28 11.83
C ILE A 32 -0.29 4.47 11.76
N CYS A 33 -0.16 3.15 11.73
CA CYS A 33 -1.29 2.25 11.80
C CYS A 33 -1.96 2.35 13.17
N SER A 34 -3.23 2.76 13.23
CA SER A 34 -4.00 2.89 14.47
C SER A 34 -4.12 1.60 15.27
N ALA A 35 -4.04 0.44 14.61
CA ALA A 35 -4.16 -0.87 15.25
C ALA A 35 -2.87 -1.34 15.95
N CYS A 36 -1.68 -0.98 15.46
CA CYS A 36 -0.41 -1.50 16.01
C CYS A 36 0.66 -0.44 16.32
N GLY A 37 0.37 0.84 16.07
CA GLY A 37 1.26 1.96 16.36
C GLY A 37 2.52 2.01 15.47
N GLN A 38 2.63 1.15 14.45
CA GLN A 38 3.80 1.11 13.57
C GLN A 38 3.62 2.00 12.34
N THR A 39 4.72 2.57 11.87
CA THR A 39 4.74 3.38 10.64
C THR A 39 4.40 2.52 9.42
N GLY A 40 3.46 3.00 8.61
CA GLY A 40 3.10 2.39 7.34
C GLY A 40 4.00 2.86 6.19
N LYS A 41 4.03 2.07 5.12
CA LYS A 41 4.73 2.40 3.87
C LYS A 41 3.72 2.91 2.86
N ALA A 42 3.97 4.06 2.22
CA ALA A 42 3.09 4.57 1.17
C ALA A 42 2.89 3.52 0.04
N VAL A 43 1.65 3.38 -0.42
CA VAL A 43 1.25 2.51 -1.53
C VAL A 43 0.28 3.26 -2.44
N GLN A 44 0.32 2.98 -3.74
CA GLN A 44 -0.57 3.65 -4.69
C GLN A 44 -2.01 3.16 -4.52
N GLY A 45 -2.97 4.07 -4.68
CA GLY A 45 -4.39 3.71 -4.61
C GLY A 45 -4.80 2.65 -5.64
N GLN A 46 -4.13 2.60 -6.80
CA GLN A 46 -4.36 1.55 -7.80
C GLN A 46 -3.96 0.16 -7.30
N THR A 47 -2.87 0.03 -6.54
CA THR A 47 -2.46 -1.23 -5.91
C THR A 47 -3.54 -1.72 -4.94
N VAL A 48 -4.05 -0.81 -4.10
CA VAL A 48 -5.09 -1.09 -3.12
C VAL A 48 -6.36 -1.55 -3.83
N LYS A 49 -6.85 -0.78 -4.81
CA LYS A 49 -8.04 -1.11 -5.60
C LYS A 49 -7.88 -2.45 -6.34
N ALA A 50 -6.70 -2.78 -6.86
CA ALA A 50 -6.44 -4.05 -7.55
C ALA A 50 -6.48 -5.26 -6.61
N LEU A 51 -6.04 -5.11 -5.36
CA LEU A 51 -5.86 -6.21 -4.42
C LEU A 51 -7.01 -6.38 -3.41
N LEU A 52 -7.93 -5.43 -3.30
CA LEU A 52 -9.07 -5.56 -2.39
C LEU A 52 -10.11 -6.58 -2.89
N ALA A 53 -10.57 -7.42 -1.96
CA ALA A 53 -11.64 -8.40 -2.13
C ALA A 53 -13.03 -7.84 -1.74
N VAL A 54 -13.12 -6.54 -1.45
CA VAL A 54 -14.37 -5.84 -1.14
C VAL A 54 -14.91 -5.07 -2.36
N SER A 55 -16.11 -4.51 -2.23
CA SER A 55 -16.67 -3.62 -3.26
C SER A 55 -15.85 -2.34 -3.35
N LEU A 56 -15.41 -1.95 -4.55
CA LEU A 56 -14.70 -0.68 -4.75
C LEU A 56 -15.55 0.56 -4.46
N ARG A 57 -16.87 0.41 -4.30
CA ARG A 57 -17.75 1.49 -3.82
C ARG A 57 -17.46 1.88 -2.37
N GLU A 58 -16.82 1.00 -1.61
CA GLU A 58 -16.42 1.23 -0.22
C GLU A 58 -15.05 1.90 -0.12
N VAL A 59 -14.29 1.98 -1.22
CA VAL A 59 -12.91 2.48 -1.22
C VAL A 59 -12.92 3.98 -1.50
N HIS A 60 -12.45 4.77 -0.54
CA HIS A 60 -12.42 6.22 -0.69
C HIS A 60 -11.11 6.68 -1.37
N GLU A 61 -11.13 7.86 -1.96
CA GLU A 61 -9.90 8.53 -2.41
C GLU A 61 -9.08 8.94 -1.19
N GLY A 62 -7.76 8.75 -1.25
CA GLY A 62 -6.86 9.08 -0.16
C GLY A 62 -5.46 8.49 -0.33
N ASP A 63 -4.53 8.96 0.50
CA ASP A 63 -3.18 8.45 0.55
C ASP A 63 -3.15 7.16 1.37
N TYR A 64 -2.89 6.04 0.70
CA TYR A 64 -2.84 4.73 1.34
C TYR A 64 -1.44 4.38 1.83
N LEU A 65 -1.40 3.68 2.96
CA LEU A 65 -0.22 3.09 3.55
C LEU A 65 -0.43 1.59 3.78
N PHE A 66 0.64 0.83 3.59
CA PHE A 66 0.75 -0.59 3.88
C PHE A 66 1.35 -0.81 5.27
N CYS A 67 0.64 -1.55 6.13
CA CYS A 67 1.14 -1.97 7.44
C CYS A 67 1.92 -3.28 7.30
N ARG A 68 3.25 -3.22 7.48
CA ARG A 68 4.13 -4.40 7.37
C ARG A 68 4.10 -5.32 8.60
N THR A 69 3.57 -4.85 9.73
CA THR A 69 3.66 -5.56 11.02
C THR A 69 2.97 -6.90 10.96
N ARG A 70 3.72 -7.98 11.21
CA ARG A 70 3.26 -9.37 11.06
C ARG A 70 2.01 -9.68 11.88
N ALA A 71 2.01 -9.30 13.16
CA ALA A 71 0.92 -9.58 14.08
C ALA A 71 -0.30 -8.64 13.93
N CYS A 72 -0.24 -7.63 13.06
CA CYS A 72 -1.34 -6.70 12.86
C CYS A 72 -2.23 -7.18 11.70
N PRO A 73 -3.55 -7.35 11.88
CA PRO A 73 -4.43 -7.79 10.79
C PRO A 73 -4.63 -6.72 9.72
N VAL A 74 -4.37 -5.45 10.01
CA VAL A 74 -4.45 -4.35 9.02
C VAL A 74 -3.39 -4.54 7.95
N VAL A 75 -3.80 -4.54 6.68
CA VAL A 75 -2.92 -4.52 5.50
C VAL A 75 -2.79 -3.10 4.97
N TYR A 76 -3.90 -2.43 4.70
CA TYR A 76 -3.93 -1.06 4.20
C TYR A 76 -4.66 -0.12 5.16
N PHE A 77 -4.22 1.13 5.21
CA PHE A 77 -4.92 2.20 5.91
C PHE A 77 -4.67 3.54 5.24
N THR A 78 -5.58 4.50 5.38
CA THR A 78 -5.38 5.87 4.88
C THR A 78 -4.55 6.69 5.87
N SER A 79 -3.82 7.69 5.36
CA SER A 79 -2.94 8.55 6.16
C SER A 79 -3.68 9.39 7.20
N ASP A 80 -4.97 9.63 7.03
CA ASP A 80 -5.84 10.28 8.02
C ASP A 80 -6.43 9.31 9.06
N GLY A 81 -6.18 8.00 8.89
CA GLY A 81 -6.71 6.93 9.74
C GLY A 81 -8.20 6.64 9.55
N ALA A 82 -8.88 7.26 8.59
CA ALA A 82 -10.33 7.14 8.40
C ALA A 82 -10.77 5.79 7.82
N GLN A 83 -9.90 5.12 7.04
CA GLN A 83 -10.20 3.85 6.41
C GLN A 83 -9.08 2.84 6.62
N THR A 84 -9.47 1.59 6.89
CA THR A 84 -8.54 0.46 7.04
C THR A 84 -9.10 -0.78 6.33
N PHE A 85 -8.19 -1.62 5.84
CA PHE A 85 -8.49 -2.92 5.24
C PHE A 85 -7.61 -3.99 5.85
N THR A 86 -8.20 -5.11 6.21
CA THR A 86 -7.53 -6.23 6.89
C THR A 86 -7.13 -7.34 5.92
N THR A 87 -6.41 -8.35 6.42
CA THR A 87 -6.03 -9.55 5.66
C THR A 87 -7.22 -10.28 5.04
N GLU A 88 -8.39 -10.24 5.67
CA GLU A 88 -9.62 -10.87 5.15
C GLU A 88 -10.23 -10.11 3.97
N GLN A 89 -9.87 -8.84 3.81
CA GLN A 89 -10.39 -7.94 2.77
C GLN A 89 -9.43 -7.80 1.58
N VAL A 90 -8.32 -8.55 1.57
CA VAL A 90 -7.31 -8.55 0.49
C VAL A 90 -7.33 -9.91 -0.21
N ARG A 91 -7.30 -9.90 -1.55
CA ARG A 91 -7.39 -11.09 -2.41
C ARG A 91 -6.20 -12.03 -2.25
N GLU A 92 -5.01 -11.45 -2.08
CA GLU A 92 -3.75 -12.18 -2.01
C GLU A 92 -3.28 -12.32 -0.56
N ARG A 93 -2.74 -13.49 -0.22
CA ARG A 93 -2.05 -13.68 1.07
C ARG A 93 -0.81 -12.80 1.12
N VAL A 94 -0.60 -12.09 2.22
CA VAL A 94 0.42 -11.06 2.34
C VAL A 94 1.69 -11.61 2.98
N TYR A 95 2.81 -11.62 2.25
CA TYR A 95 4.08 -12.19 2.71
C TYR A 95 4.52 -11.66 4.07
N GLN A 96 4.41 -10.37 4.34
CA GLN A 96 4.87 -9.80 5.62
C GLN A 96 3.97 -10.16 6.81
N LYS A 97 2.74 -10.64 6.56
CA LYS A 97 1.82 -11.17 7.57
C LYS A 97 2.10 -12.65 7.83
N GLU A 98 2.47 -13.40 6.79
CA GLU A 98 2.62 -14.85 6.84
C GLU A 98 3.97 -15.34 6.26
N PRO A 99 5.13 -14.82 6.73
CA PRO A 99 6.42 -15.00 6.06
C PRO A 99 6.99 -16.42 6.14
N ILE A 100 6.34 -17.32 6.88
CA ILE A 100 6.77 -18.70 7.10
C ILE A 100 5.83 -19.72 6.46
N VAL A 101 4.70 -19.29 5.90
CA VAL A 101 3.70 -20.22 5.38
C VAL A 101 4.02 -20.55 3.92
N ASP A 102 4.10 -21.83 3.60
CA ASP A 102 4.80 -22.34 2.42
C ASP A 102 4.17 -21.91 1.08
N ASP A 103 2.84 -21.82 1.01
CA ASP A 103 2.10 -21.44 -0.19
C ASP A 103 1.94 -19.92 -0.36
N VAL A 104 2.46 -19.11 0.57
CA VAL A 104 2.45 -17.65 0.45
C VAL A 104 3.50 -17.20 -0.56
N LEU A 105 3.07 -16.37 -1.51
CA LEU A 105 3.96 -15.79 -2.51
C LEU A 105 4.88 -14.74 -1.89
N VAL A 106 6.15 -14.79 -2.28
CA VAL A 106 7.14 -13.73 -2.01
C VAL A 106 7.29 -12.83 -3.24
N CYS A 107 7.29 -13.44 -4.43
CA CYS A 107 7.22 -12.76 -5.72
C CYS A 107 5.83 -12.97 -6.36
N TYR A 108 5.00 -11.95 -6.33
CA TYR A 108 3.61 -12.02 -6.85
C TYR A 108 3.51 -11.95 -8.39
N CYS A 109 4.54 -11.43 -9.05
CA CYS A 109 4.59 -11.34 -10.52
C CYS A 109 4.93 -12.70 -11.14
N PHE A 110 5.97 -13.36 -10.61
CA PHE A 110 6.49 -14.63 -11.14
C PHE A 110 6.09 -15.86 -10.29
N ARG A 111 5.22 -15.65 -9.29
CA ARG A 111 4.58 -16.69 -8.48
C ARG A 111 5.53 -17.60 -7.67
N HIS A 112 6.64 -17.07 -7.18
CA HIS A 112 7.51 -17.82 -6.26
C HIS A 112 6.98 -17.79 -4.83
N ALA A 113 6.80 -18.98 -4.26
CA ALA A 113 6.28 -19.18 -2.91
C ALA A 113 7.38 -19.42 -1.87
N VAL A 114 7.09 -19.16 -0.59
CA VAL A 114 8.05 -19.36 0.51
C VAL A 114 8.58 -20.80 0.56
N GLY A 115 7.70 -21.79 0.42
CA GLY A 115 8.04 -23.21 0.51
C GLY A 115 8.98 -23.67 -0.60
N GLU A 116 8.70 -23.24 -1.84
CA GLU A 116 9.56 -23.50 -3.01
C GLU A 116 10.99 -23.00 -2.76
N ILE A 117 11.12 -21.74 -2.31
CA ILE A 117 12.41 -21.11 -2.05
C ILE A 117 13.14 -21.78 -0.87
N ARG A 118 12.39 -22.19 0.16
CA ARG A 118 12.94 -22.88 1.33
C ARG A 118 13.56 -24.22 0.96
N LEU A 119 12.88 -25.02 0.14
CA LEU A 119 13.34 -26.33 -0.31
C LEU A 119 14.41 -26.25 -1.40
N MET A 120 14.59 -25.08 -2.03
CA MET A 120 15.56 -24.86 -3.08
C MET A 120 17.01 -24.90 -2.55
N PRO A 121 17.94 -25.63 -3.19
CA PRO A 121 19.36 -25.59 -2.86
C PRO A 121 19.97 -24.20 -3.07
N GLN A 122 20.98 -23.84 -2.28
CA GLN A 122 21.66 -22.54 -2.36
C GLN A 122 22.09 -22.07 -3.77
N PRO A 123 22.76 -22.87 -4.62
CA PRO A 123 23.16 -22.40 -5.95
C PRO A 123 21.95 -22.00 -6.81
N ASN A 124 20.83 -22.72 -6.67
CA ASN A 124 19.60 -22.44 -7.40
C ASN A 124 18.90 -21.17 -6.90
N ARG A 125 19.03 -20.85 -5.60
CA ARG A 125 18.47 -19.60 -5.04
C ARG A 125 19.13 -18.36 -5.66
N ALA A 126 20.44 -18.39 -5.92
CA ALA A 126 21.12 -17.30 -6.60
C ALA A 126 20.60 -17.13 -8.04
N THR A 127 20.55 -18.22 -8.81
CA THR A 127 19.99 -18.22 -10.17
C THR A 127 18.54 -17.71 -10.21
N LEU A 128 17.73 -18.04 -9.20
CA LEU A 128 16.36 -17.54 -9.09
C LEU A 128 16.30 -16.01 -8.96
N LEU A 129 17.20 -15.38 -8.21
CA LEU A 129 17.23 -13.92 -8.12
C LEU A 129 17.57 -13.28 -9.46
N ASP A 130 18.52 -13.87 -10.19
CA ASP A 130 18.93 -13.40 -11.51
C ASP A 130 17.78 -13.52 -12.52
N ASP A 131 17.03 -14.62 -12.48
CA ASP A 131 15.85 -14.84 -13.32
C ASP A 131 14.73 -13.82 -13.03
N ILE A 132 14.45 -13.57 -11.74
CA ILE A 132 13.47 -12.53 -11.33
C ILE A 132 13.93 -11.14 -11.79
N ASP A 133 15.22 -10.82 -11.66
CA ASP A 133 15.76 -9.53 -12.11
C ASP A 133 15.65 -9.38 -13.64
N ALA A 134 15.98 -10.43 -14.39
CA ALA A 134 15.83 -10.46 -15.85
C ALA A 134 14.37 -10.20 -16.28
N GLY A 135 13.39 -10.84 -15.63
CA GLY A 135 11.97 -10.59 -15.88
C GLY A 135 11.54 -9.15 -15.55
N ILE A 136 12.10 -8.55 -14.50
CA ILE A 136 11.87 -7.13 -14.15
C ILE A 136 12.44 -6.22 -15.25
N GLN A 137 13.69 -6.42 -15.68
CA GLN A 137 14.32 -5.62 -16.73
C GLN A 137 13.60 -5.75 -18.09
N ALA A 138 13.01 -6.92 -18.34
CA ALA A 138 12.17 -7.16 -19.52
C ALA A 138 10.77 -6.53 -19.42
N GLY A 139 10.44 -5.81 -18.35
CA GLY A 139 9.13 -5.18 -18.16
C GLY A 139 7.98 -6.16 -17.91
N GLN A 140 8.28 -7.40 -17.50
CA GLN A 140 7.28 -8.45 -17.28
C GLN A 140 6.65 -8.43 -15.89
N CYS A 141 7.07 -7.48 -15.04
CA CYS A 141 6.56 -7.34 -13.69
C CYS A 141 5.49 -6.23 -13.60
N ALA A 142 4.55 -6.39 -12.66
CA ALA A 142 3.57 -5.38 -12.29
C ALA A 142 3.50 -5.29 -10.76
N CYS A 143 4.63 -5.07 -10.11
CA CYS A 143 4.73 -5.14 -8.65
C CYS A 143 3.87 -4.07 -7.95
N ASP A 144 3.67 -2.93 -8.59
CA ASP A 144 2.78 -1.84 -8.20
C ASP A 144 1.29 -2.18 -8.31
N LEU A 145 0.92 -3.33 -8.89
CA LEU A 145 -0.47 -3.81 -8.93
C LEU A 145 -0.66 -5.17 -8.25
N ARG A 146 0.37 -6.03 -8.31
CA ARG A 146 0.29 -7.44 -7.88
C ARG A 146 0.86 -7.69 -6.49
N ASN A 147 1.80 -6.87 -6.03
CA ASN A 147 2.42 -7.07 -4.72
C ASN A 147 1.67 -6.23 -3.67
N PRO A 148 1.14 -6.82 -2.58
CA PRO A 148 0.51 -6.07 -1.52
C PRO A 148 1.34 -4.92 -0.93
N GLN A 149 2.67 -5.05 -0.94
CA GLN A 149 3.61 -4.03 -0.50
C GLN A 149 3.72 -2.82 -1.48
N GLY A 150 3.20 -2.94 -2.70
CA GLY A 150 3.25 -1.90 -3.74
C GLY A 150 4.65 -1.60 -4.26
N SER A 151 5.60 -2.54 -4.14
CA SER A 151 6.97 -2.36 -4.60
C SER A 151 7.60 -3.67 -5.07
N CYS A 152 8.76 -3.58 -5.72
CA CYS A 152 9.52 -4.73 -6.19
C CYS A 152 9.72 -5.79 -5.08
N CYS A 153 9.52 -7.06 -5.44
CA CYS A 153 9.62 -8.20 -4.52
C CYS A 153 11.07 -8.55 -4.16
N LEU A 154 12.08 -8.12 -4.93
CA LEU A 154 13.49 -8.50 -4.75
C LEU A 154 14.01 -8.25 -3.33
N GLY A 155 13.57 -7.17 -2.67
CA GLY A 155 13.93 -6.92 -1.26
C GLY A 155 13.47 -8.04 -0.33
N ASN A 156 12.22 -8.49 -0.49
CA ASN A 156 11.66 -9.60 0.29
C ASN A 156 12.33 -10.93 -0.06
N MET A 157 12.65 -11.16 -1.35
CA MET A 157 13.36 -12.35 -1.81
C MET A 157 14.74 -12.47 -1.18
N ARG A 158 15.55 -11.40 -1.23
CA ARG A 158 16.88 -11.35 -0.63
C ARG A 158 16.83 -11.55 0.88
N GLU A 159 15.87 -10.91 1.55
CA GLU A 159 15.66 -11.07 3.00
C GLU A 159 15.31 -12.52 3.37
N LEU A 160 14.42 -13.17 2.61
CA LEU A 160 14.09 -14.58 2.82
C LEU A 160 15.34 -15.47 2.64
N MET A 161 16.07 -15.28 1.54
CA MET A 161 17.27 -16.07 1.26
C MET A 161 18.30 -15.94 2.38
N GLN A 162 18.60 -14.72 2.84
CA GLN A 162 19.52 -14.47 3.95
C GLN A 162 19.11 -15.21 5.24
N ARG A 163 17.82 -15.16 5.61
CA ARG A 163 17.31 -15.87 6.79
C ARG A 163 17.48 -17.39 6.66
N LEU A 164 17.26 -17.94 5.47
CA LEU A 164 17.46 -19.37 5.21
C LEU A 164 18.94 -19.76 5.34
N GLN A 165 19.88 -18.97 4.79
CA GLN A 165 21.32 -19.27 4.93
C GLN A 165 21.77 -19.23 6.39
N GLN A 166 21.29 -18.25 7.17
CA GLN A 166 21.58 -18.13 8.61
C GLN A 166 21.05 -19.33 9.41
N THR A 167 19.87 -19.84 9.05
CA THR A 167 19.28 -21.01 9.70
C THR A 167 20.07 -22.28 9.38
N GLU A 168 20.49 -22.46 8.12
CA GLU A 168 21.31 -23.61 7.69
C GLU A 168 22.70 -23.62 8.36
N THR A 169 23.34 -22.45 8.49
CA THR A 169 24.63 -22.33 9.20
C THR A 169 24.49 -22.59 10.70
N ALA A 170 23.42 -22.13 11.33
CA ALA A 170 23.15 -22.39 12.74
C ALA A 170 22.85 -23.87 13.08
N ILE A 171 22.40 -24.67 12.11
CA ILE A 171 22.15 -26.11 12.29
C ILE A 171 23.43 -26.94 12.08
N THR A 172 24.39 -26.40 11.33
CA THR A 172 25.64 -27.09 10.98
C THR A 172 26.73 -26.92 12.05
N HIS A 173 26.52 -26.04 13.02
CA HIS A 173 27.39 -25.77 14.17
C HIS A 173 26.75 -26.26 15.48
#